data_AF-A0A5J4W9R6-F1
#
_entry.id   AF-A0A5J4W9R6-F1
#
_cell.length_a   1.000
_cell.length_b   1.000
_cell.length_c   1.000
_cell.angle_alpha   90.00
_cell.angle_beta   90.00
_cell.angle_gamma   90.00
#
_symmetry.space_group_name_H-M   'P 1'
#
loop_
_entity.id
_entity.type
_entity.pdbx_description
1 polymer ?
#
loop_
_entity_poly.entity_id
_entity_poly.type
_entity_poly.pdbx_seq_one_letter_code
_entity_poly.pdbx_strand_id
1 'polypeptide(L)'
;IPPEFTIAQERLSEEQQRQIESDIISSVNLNTVYDIGALDWGRPPINDIYGRKPFETYATGYKYDQFGNPIAYMKKPSIPIGKKGNIMKRNYIPTSQLIQTAKAQSDLHSKLTKSAKIAKKK
;
A
#
# COMPACT_ATOMS: atom_id res chain seq x y z
N ILE A 1 2.78 -34.57 44.45
CA ILE A 1 2.83 -35.59 43.38
C ILE A 1 2.36 -34.87 42.12
N PRO A 2 3.25 -34.57 41.16
CA PRO A 2 2.83 -33.96 39.91
C PRO A 2 1.96 -34.98 39.13
N PRO A 3 0.86 -34.56 38.49
CA PRO A 3 0.04 -35.48 37.72
C PRO A 3 0.84 -35.98 36.50
N GLU A 4 1.09 -37.29 36.45
CA GLU A 4 1.56 -37.96 35.23
C GLU A 4 0.37 -38.08 34.28
N PHE A 5 0.22 -37.12 33.38
CA PHE A 5 -0.76 -37.23 32.31
C PHE A 5 -0.25 -38.24 31.28
N THR A 6 -1.02 -39.29 31.04
CA THR A 6 -0.72 -40.27 29.99
C THR A 6 -0.81 -39.57 28.63
N ILE A 7 0.13 -39.82 27.70
CA ILE A 7 0.18 -39.24 26.35
C ILE A 7 -1.17 -39.27 25.61
N ALA A 8 -1.99 -40.30 25.87
CA ALA A 8 -3.33 -40.42 25.31
C ALA A 8 -4.34 -39.36 25.82
N GLN A 9 -4.23 -38.93 27.08
CA GLN A 9 -5.06 -37.87 27.66
C GLN A 9 -4.66 -36.50 27.12
N GLU A 10 -3.36 -36.26 26.95
CA GLU A 10 -2.84 -35.02 26.37
C GLU A 10 -3.32 -34.84 24.93
N ARG A 11 -3.22 -35.88 24.10
CA ARG A 11 -3.76 -35.87 22.72
C ARG A 11 -5.27 -35.64 22.67
N LEU A 12 -6.02 -36.24 23.58
CA LEU A 12 -7.48 -36.06 23.64
C LEU A 12 -7.84 -34.62 24.05
N SER A 13 -7.10 -34.03 24.99
CA SER A 13 -7.25 -32.63 25.40
C SER A 13 -6.88 -31.66 24.26
N GLU A 14 -5.81 -31.94 23.52
CA GLU A 14 -5.40 -31.13 22.36
C GLU A 14 -6.45 -31.17 21.23
N GLU A 15 -7.01 -32.34 20.93
CA GLU A 15 -8.06 -32.49 19.92
C GLU A 15 -9.33 -31.71 20.33
N GLN A 16 -9.68 -31.77 21.62
CA GLN A 16 -10.79 -30.98 22.17
C GLN A 16 -10.53 -29.47 22.07
N GLN A 17 -9.32 -29.01 22.38
CA GLN A 17 -8.95 -27.60 22.21
C GLN A 17 -9.00 -27.18 20.74
N ARG A 18 -8.47 -27.99 19.83
CA ARG A 18 -8.52 -27.73 18.37
C ARG A 18 -9.96 -27.64 17.87
N GLN A 19 -10.84 -28.53 18.34
CA GLN A 19 -12.25 -28.50 17.96
C GLN A 19 -12.91 -27.21 18.45
N ILE A 20 -12.69 -26.82 19.71
CA ILE A 20 -13.21 -25.58 20.29
C ILE A 20 -12.68 -24.35 19.54
N GLU A 21 -11.39 -24.29 19.23
CA GLU A 21 -10.79 -23.21 18.44
C GLU A 21 -11.40 -23.15 17.04
N SER A 22 -11.63 -24.29 16.39
CA SER A 22 -12.26 -24.36 15.07
C SER A 22 -13.72 -23.91 15.09
N ASP A 23 -14.46 -24.23 16.16
CA ASP A 23 -15.85 -23.83 16.36
C ASP A 23 -15.94 -22.32 16.67
N ILE A 24 -14.98 -21.76 17.41
CA ILE A 24 -14.86 -20.31 17.64
C ILE A 24 -14.53 -19.58 16.33
N ILE A 25 -13.55 -20.07 15.56
CA ILE A 25 -13.18 -19.46 14.28
C ILE A 25 -14.35 -19.52 13.30
N SER A 26 -15.04 -20.66 13.20
CA SER A 26 -16.18 -20.80 12.30
C SER A 26 -17.37 -19.92 12.72
N SER A 27 -17.67 -19.81 14.01
CA SER A 27 -18.73 -18.93 14.53
C SER A 27 -18.40 -17.43 14.37
N VAL A 28 -17.14 -17.03 14.53
CA VAL A 28 -16.68 -15.67 14.20
C VAL A 28 -16.79 -15.43 12.70
N ASN A 29 -16.39 -16.39 11.87
CA ASN A 29 -16.40 -16.28 10.41
C ASN A 29 -17.83 -16.22 9.82
N LEU A 30 -18.78 -16.96 10.39
CA LEU A 30 -20.19 -16.95 10.02
C LEU A 30 -20.88 -15.60 10.27
N ASN A 31 -20.40 -14.82 11.26
CA ASN A 31 -20.91 -13.47 11.56
C ASN A 31 -20.11 -12.35 10.90
N THR A 32 -18.94 -12.63 10.34
CA THR A 32 -18.19 -11.66 9.53
C THR A 32 -18.62 -11.77 8.08
N VAL A 33 -19.65 -11.01 7.70
CA VAL A 33 -19.89 -10.69 6.29
C VAL A 33 -18.68 -9.90 5.79
N TYR A 34 -17.81 -10.55 5.01
CA TYR A 34 -16.76 -9.84 4.29
C TYR A 34 -17.40 -9.08 3.14
N ASP A 35 -17.73 -7.81 3.36
CA ASP A 35 -18.06 -6.91 2.27
C ASP A 35 -16.83 -6.80 1.35
N ILE A 36 -17.05 -6.92 0.04
CA ILE A 36 -16.01 -6.71 -0.97
C ILE A 36 -15.45 -5.29 -0.78
N GLY A 37 -14.26 -5.18 -0.19
CA GLY A 37 -13.66 -3.88 0.18
C GLY A 37 -13.33 -3.70 1.67
N ALA A 38 -13.50 -4.71 2.52
CA ALA A 38 -13.20 -4.63 3.96
C ALA A 38 -11.73 -4.33 4.37
N LEU A 39 -10.83 -4.18 3.39
CA LEU A 39 -9.44 -3.77 3.60
C LEU A 39 -9.30 -2.27 3.27
N ASP A 40 -9.24 -1.45 4.35
CA ASP A 40 -8.86 -0.03 4.37
C ASP A 40 -9.94 1.02 3.95
N TRP A 41 -11.06 1.07 4.70
CA TRP A 41 -12.19 2.00 4.52
C TRP A 41 -11.90 3.48 4.87
N GLY A 42 -11.08 4.15 4.06
CA GLY A 42 -10.93 5.61 4.17
C GLY A 42 -10.02 6.22 3.11
N ARG A 43 -9.26 5.38 2.40
CA ARG A 43 -8.56 5.80 1.20
C ARG A 43 -9.41 5.39 0.01
N PRO A 44 -9.71 6.31 -0.94
CA PRO A 44 -10.22 5.88 -2.23
C PRO A 44 -9.25 4.81 -2.76
N PRO A 45 -9.75 3.74 -3.40
CA PRO A 45 -8.86 2.74 -3.98
C PRO A 45 -7.81 3.50 -4.80
N ILE A 46 -6.54 3.09 -4.73
CA ILE A 46 -5.44 3.76 -5.46
C ILE A 46 -5.84 3.98 -6.93
N ASN A 47 -6.65 3.08 -7.48
CA ASN A 47 -7.17 3.13 -8.84
C ASN A 47 -8.22 4.24 -9.11
N ASP A 48 -8.91 4.76 -8.08
CA ASP A 48 -9.83 5.91 -8.19
C ASP A 48 -9.08 7.24 -8.14
N ILE A 49 -7.96 7.33 -7.41
CA ILE A 49 -7.14 8.56 -7.35
C ILE A 49 -6.32 8.75 -8.63
N TYR A 50 -5.85 7.66 -9.24
CA TYR A 50 -4.89 7.71 -10.34
C TYR A 50 -5.48 7.39 -11.72
N GLY A 51 -6.78 7.11 -11.81
CA GLY A 51 -7.42 6.66 -13.04
C GLY A 51 -6.96 5.25 -13.40
N ARG A 52 -7.87 4.42 -13.92
CA ARG A 52 -7.63 3.01 -14.29
C ARG A 52 -6.71 2.83 -15.51
N LYS A 53 -5.65 3.63 -15.66
CA LYS A 53 -4.72 3.57 -16.78
C LYS A 53 -3.28 3.57 -16.26
N PRO A 54 -2.78 2.41 -15.79
CA PRO A 54 -1.39 2.27 -15.35
C PRO A 54 -0.37 2.51 -16.47
N PHE A 55 -0.81 2.49 -17.74
CA PHE A 55 0.02 2.70 -18.91
C PHE A 55 -0.48 3.89 -19.74
N GLU A 56 0.44 4.59 -20.40
CA GLU A 56 0.12 5.67 -21.34
C GLU A 56 -0.79 5.13 -22.46
N THR A 57 -2.00 5.68 -22.58
CA THR A 57 -2.88 5.36 -23.71
C THR A 57 -2.63 6.34 -24.84
N TYR A 58 -2.14 5.83 -25.96
CA TYR A 58 -1.99 6.63 -27.18
C TYR A 58 -3.26 6.58 -28.02
N ALA A 59 -3.62 7.71 -28.63
CA ALA A 59 -4.66 7.72 -29.64
C ALA A 59 -4.17 6.96 -30.88
N THR A 60 -4.96 6.03 -31.40
CA THR A 60 -4.66 5.27 -32.61
C THR A 60 -5.46 5.82 -33.80
N GLY A 61 -5.09 5.44 -35.02
CA GLY A 61 -5.85 5.75 -36.22
C GLY A 61 -5.34 4.97 -37.43
N TYR A 62 -5.98 5.18 -38.57
CA TYR A 62 -5.57 4.60 -39.86
C TYR A 62 -5.03 5.71 -40.79
N LYS A 63 -3.99 5.40 -41.56
CA LYS A 63 -3.55 6.17 -42.73
C LYS A 63 -3.63 5.27 -43.94
N TYR A 64 -3.73 5.85 -45.13
CA TYR A 64 -3.66 5.10 -46.36
C TYR A 64 -2.22 5.13 -46.90
N ASP A 65 -1.73 3.99 -47.36
CA ASP A 65 -0.49 3.94 -48.15
C ASP A 65 -0.73 4.48 -49.57
N GLN A 66 0.35 4.54 -50.37
CA GLN A 66 0.28 4.99 -51.76
C GLN A 66 -0.61 4.12 -52.67
N PHE A 67 -0.98 2.92 -52.22
CA PHE A 67 -1.83 1.96 -52.92
C PHE A 67 -3.27 1.94 -52.37
N GLY A 68 -3.60 2.80 -51.40
CA GLY A 68 -4.93 2.88 -50.80
C GLY A 68 -5.23 1.84 -49.73
N ASN A 69 -4.22 1.14 -49.19
CA ASN A 69 -4.41 0.20 -48.09
C ASN A 69 -4.34 0.91 -46.73
N PRO A 70 -5.22 0.57 -45.77
CA PRO A 70 -5.17 1.15 -44.44
C PRO A 70 -4.03 0.58 -43.61
N ILE A 71 -3.13 1.46 -43.16
CA ILE A 71 -2.06 1.17 -42.22
C ILE A 71 -2.42 1.77 -40.86
N ALA A 72 -2.47 0.92 -39.83
CA ALA A 72 -2.66 1.36 -38.46
C ALA A 72 -1.43 2.15 -37.97
N TYR A 73 -1.65 3.27 -37.30
CA TYR A 73 -0.58 4.06 -36.70
C TYR A 73 -0.97 4.61 -35.34
N MET A 74 0.06 4.84 -34.52
CA MET A 74 -0.06 5.49 -33.22
C MET A 74 0.13 7.00 -33.39
N LYS A 75 -0.82 7.81 -32.92
CA LYS A 75 -0.70 9.27 -32.93
C LYS A 75 0.29 9.66 -31.84
N LYS A 76 1.39 10.32 -32.24
CA LYS A 76 2.27 10.98 -31.29
C LYS A 76 1.49 12.09 -30.57
N PRO A 77 1.58 12.21 -29.24
CA PRO A 77 0.96 13.33 -28.54
C PRO A 77 1.52 14.64 -29.09
N SER A 78 0.63 15.55 -29.47
CA SER A 78 1.03 16.89 -29.89
C SER A 78 1.51 17.66 -28.67
N ILE A 79 2.82 17.88 -28.56
CA ILE A 79 3.38 18.78 -27.56
C ILE A 79 3.22 20.19 -28.13
N PRO A 80 2.40 21.08 -27.51
CA PRO A 80 2.25 22.44 -28.01
C PRO A 80 3.62 23.12 -28.00
N ILE A 81 3.96 23.77 -29.12
CA ILE A 81 5.17 24.58 -29.27
C ILE A 81 5.19 25.60 -28.12
N GLY A 82 6.24 25.53 -27.29
CA GLY A 82 6.38 26.28 -26.04
C GLY A 82 6.40 25.43 -24.77
N LYS A 83 5.88 24.19 -24.80
CA LYS A 83 5.90 23.25 -23.66
C LYS A 83 6.86 22.08 -23.84
N LYS A 84 7.99 22.29 -24.53
CA LYS A 84 9.11 21.32 -24.52
C LYS A 84 9.87 21.40 -23.17
N GLY A 85 9.13 21.50 -22.08
CA GLY A 85 9.64 21.49 -20.72
C GLY A 85 9.67 20.05 -20.23
N ASN A 86 10.87 19.48 -20.17
CA ASN A 86 11.26 18.30 -19.39
C ASN A 86 10.11 17.37 -18.96
N ILE A 87 9.68 16.48 -19.86
CA ILE A 87 8.60 15.50 -19.65
C ILE A 87 9.03 14.38 -18.66
N MET A 88 10.29 14.36 -18.22
CA MET A 88 10.75 13.39 -17.25
C MET A 88 10.24 13.77 -15.86
N LYS A 89 9.43 12.88 -15.27
CA LYS A 89 9.08 12.94 -13.85
C LYS A 89 10.38 12.95 -13.03
N ARG A 90 10.73 14.11 -12.47
CA ARG A 90 11.95 14.24 -11.68
C ARG A 90 11.68 13.72 -10.26
N ASN A 91 12.28 12.59 -9.90
CA ASN A 91 12.13 11.96 -8.58
C ASN A 91 13.11 12.53 -7.53
N TYR A 92 13.41 13.83 -7.55
CA TYR A 92 14.24 14.42 -6.48
C TYR A 92 13.35 14.95 -5.35
N ILE A 93 13.84 14.79 -4.12
CA ILE A 93 13.21 15.39 -2.95
C ILE A 93 13.52 16.90 -2.99
N PRO A 94 12.51 17.79 -2.92
CA PRO A 94 12.73 19.22 -2.88
C PRO A 94 13.61 19.64 -1.71
N THR A 95 14.51 20.60 -1.92
CA THR A 95 15.38 21.13 -0.85
C THR A 95 14.58 21.64 0.35
N SER A 96 13.40 22.22 0.12
CA SER A 96 12.48 22.65 1.19
C SER A 96 12.05 21.48 2.08
N GLN A 97 11.76 20.31 1.50
CA GLN A 97 11.39 19.12 2.24
C GLN A 97 12.58 18.57 3.04
N LEU A 98 13.80 18.60 2.49
CA LEU A 98 15.02 18.23 3.22
C LEU A 98 15.29 19.16 4.42
N ILE A 99 15.07 20.46 4.25
CA ILE A 99 15.24 21.43 5.34
C ILE A 99 14.20 21.19 6.45
N GLN A 100 12.95 20.92 6.08
CA GLN A 100 11.87 20.64 7.04
C GLN A 100 12.14 19.37 7.85
N THR A 101 12.59 18.28 7.20
CA THR A 101 12.89 17.02 7.89
C THR A 101 14.08 17.17 8.83
N ALA A 102 15.13 17.89 8.42
CA ALA A 102 16.29 18.17 9.27
C ALA A 102 15.89 18.96 10.53
N LYS A 103 15.02 19.98 10.39
CA LYS A 103 14.50 20.74 11.53
C LYS A 103 13.69 19.86 12.49
N ALA A 104 12.78 19.04 11.95
CA ALA A 104 11.96 18.13 12.76
C ALA A 104 12.82 17.11 13.53
N GLN A 105 13.88 16.58 12.92
CA GLN A 105 14.83 15.67 13.58
C GLN A 105 15.59 16.36 14.73
N SER A 106 16.07 17.60 14.51
CA SER A 106 16.72 18.40 15.56
C SER A 106 15.79 18.65 16.75
N ASP A 107 14.55 19.03 16.48
CA ASP A 107 13.55 19.29 17.52
C ASP A 107 13.23 18.02 18.32
N LEU A 108 13.05 16.89 17.64
CA LEU A 108 12.82 15.59 18.27
C LEU A 108 14.02 15.18 19.15
N HIS A 109 15.24 15.30 18.64
CA HIS A 109 16.45 15.01 19.42
C HIS A 109 16.50 15.86 20.69
N SER A 110 16.24 17.17 20.58
CA SER A 110 16.24 18.07 21.75
C SER A 110 15.19 17.68 22.80
N LYS A 111 14.00 17.23 22.37
CA LYS A 111 12.92 16.78 23.26
C LYS A 111 13.30 15.48 23.98
N LEU A 112 13.86 14.51 23.27
CA LEU A 112 14.30 13.23 23.83
C LEU A 112 15.46 13.40 24.81
N THR A 113 16.43 14.27 24.53
CA THR A 113 17.53 14.53 25.48
C THR A 113 17.03 15.23 26.75
N LYS A 114 16.06 16.14 26.63
CA LYS A 114 15.46 16.82 27.79
C LYS A 114 14.63 15.86 28.65
N SER A 115 13.82 14.99 28.04
CA SER A 115 13.03 14.00 28.78
C SER A 115 13.91 12.98 29.51
N ALA A 116 14.99 12.50 28.87
CA ALA A 116 15.94 11.58 29.49
C ALA A 116 16.69 12.19 30.69
N LYS A 117 17.01 13.49 30.66
CA LYS A 117 17.63 14.19 31.81
C LYS A 117 16.70 14.34 33.01
N ILE A 118 15.40 14.45 32.77
CA ILE A 118 14.39 14.53 33.83
C ILE A 118 14.23 13.17 34.52
N ALA A 119 14.23 12.07 33.76
CA ALA A 119 14.12 10.72 34.29
C ALA A 119 15.32 10.30 35.17
N LYS A 120 16.54 10.80 34.87
CA LYS A 120 17.76 10.51 35.66
C LYS A 120 17.91 11.31 36.96
N LYS A 121 17.06 12.30 37.21
CA LYS A 121 17.11 13.18 38.40
C LYS A 121 16.22 12.70 39.56
N LYS A 122 15.67 11.50 39.48
CA LYS A 122 14.84 10.88 40.51
C LYS A 122 15.61 9.79 41.25
#